data_AF-A0A3P8DCI2-F1
#
_entry.id   AF-A0A3P8DCI2-F1
#
_cell.length_a   1.000
_cell.length_b   1.000
_cell.length_c   1.000
_cell.angle_alpha   90.00
_cell.angle_beta   90.00
_cell.angle_gamma   90.00
#
_symmetry.space_group_name_H-M   'P 1'
#
loop_
_entity.id
_entity.type
_entity.pdbx_description
1 polymer ?
#
loop_
_entity_poly.entity_id
_entity_poly.type
_entity_poly.pdbx_seq_one_letter_code
_entity_poly.pdbx_strand_id
1 'polypeptide(L)' 'MLFWSDWTDLNEIGLGRSVAKIESSYLDGSGRKAIIDSMIHWPNGLAIDYDDGWLFWCDAFLDRIEKSRFDGGDRQV' A
#
# COMPACT_ATOMS: atom_id res chain seq x y z
N MET A 1 -4.62 4.00 13.66
CA MET A 1 -4.73 4.21 12.20
C MET A 1 -5.08 2.89 11.55
N LEU A 2 -5.93 2.92 10.53
CA LEU A 2 -6.18 1.78 9.65
C LEU A 2 -5.25 1.86 8.45
N PHE A 3 -4.82 0.71 7.95
CA PHE A 3 -4.09 0.55 6.70
C PHE A 3 -4.73 -0.59 5.91
N TRP A 4 -4.82 -0.44 4.59
CA TRP A 4 -5.31 -1.50 3.70
C TRP A 4 -4.63 -1.43 2.34
N SER A 5 -4.59 -2.57 1.67
CA SER A 5 -4.16 -2.67 0.29
C SER A 5 -5.37 -2.68 -0.64
N ASP A 6 -5.22 -2.00 -1.77
CA ASP A 6 -6.14 -2.03 -2.89
C ASP A 6 -5.30 -2.34 -4.13
N TRP A 7 -5.61 -3.44 -4.80
CA TRP A 7 -4.90 -3.91 -5.99
C TRP A 7 -5.76 -3.82 -7.25
N THR A 8 -6.70 -2.85 -7.30
CA THR A 8 -7.61 -2.69 -8.42
C THR A 8 -6.84 -2.60 -9.74
N ASP A 9 -7.10 -3.57 -10.62
CA ASP A 9 -6.56 -3.60 -11.97
C ASP A 9 -7.61 -3.10 -12.97
N LEU A 10 -7.38 -1.92 -13.57
CA LEU A 10 -8.29 -1.36 -14.56
C LEU A 10 -8.04 -1.88 -15.97
N ASN A 11 -7.11 -2.83 -16.16
CA ASN A 11 -7.01 -3.59 -17.39
C ASN A 11 -8.29 -4.39 -17.66
N GLU A 12 -8.98 -4.86 -16.62
CA GLU A 12 -10.25 -5.59 -16.74
C GLU A 12 -11.35 -4.76 -17.41
N ILE A 13 -11.27 -3.43 -17.31
CA ILE A 13 -12.22 -2.49 -17.92
C ILE A 13 -11.64 -1.73 -19.12
N GLY A 14 -10.51 -2.18 -19.66
CA GLY A 14 -9.90 -1.64 -20.88
C GLY A 14 -9.16 -0.31 -20.72
N LEU A 15 -8.86 0.13 -19.49
CA LEU A 15 -8.15 1.39 -19.23
C LEU A 15 -6.62 1.25 -19.18
N GLY A 16 -6.09 0.04 -19.29
CA GLY A 16 -4.66 -0.18 -19.53
C GLY A 16 -3.74 0.20 -18.37
N ARG A 17 -4.23 0.22 -17.11
CA ARG A 17 -3.43 0.61 -15.94
C ARG A 17 -3.88 -0.10 -14.66
N SER A 18 -2.90 -0.42 -13.80
CA SER A 18 -3.16 -0.73 -12.40
C SER A 18 -3.31 0.58 -11.60
N VAL A 19 -4.23 0.61 -10.64
CA VAL A 19 -4.35 1.68 -9.64
C VAL A 19 -4.08 1.15 -8.24
N ALA A 20 -3.22 0.13 -8.17
CA ALA A 20 -2.79 -0.48 -6.93
C ALA A 20 -2.16 0.55 -5.99
N LYS A 21 -2.45 0.40 -4.70
CA LYS A 21 -2.07 1.32 -3.65
C LYS A 21 -2.17 0.68 -2.29
N ILE A 22 -1.41 1.24 -1.35
CA ILE A 22 -1.66 1.05 0.08
C ILE A 22 -2.15 2.37 0.63
N GLU A 23 -3.27 2.34 1.32
CA GLU A 23 -3.93 3.52 1.86
C GLU A 23 -4.03 3.44 3.38
N SER A 24 -4.27 4.59 4.01
CA SER A 24 -4.53 4.68 5.45
C SER A 24 -5.65 5.67 5.76
N SER A 25 -6.26 5.51 6.93
CA SER A 25 -7.24 6.44 7.49
C SER A 25 -7.21 6.42 9.03
N TYR A 26 -7.91 7.37 9.64
CA TYR A 26 -8.32 7.24 11.03
C TYR A 26 -9.39 6.14 11.18
N LEU A 27 -9.62 5.70 12.42
CA LEU A 27 -10.57 4.61 12.71
C LEU A 27 -12.04 4.99 12.42
N ASP A 28 -12.33 6.29 12.39
CA ASP A 28 -13.64 6.83 11.98
C ASP A 28 -13.77 6.97 10.45
N GLY A 29 -12.78 6.52 9.69
CA GLY A 29 -12.71 6.63 8.24
C GLY A 29 -12.31 8.00 7.71
N SER A 30 -12.13 9.02 8.57
CA SER A 30 -11.64 10.33 8.16
C SER A 30 -10.14 10.28 7.85
N GLY A 31 -9.62 11.32 7.17
CA GLY A 31 -8.19 11.44 6.89
C GLY A 31 -7.64 10.36 5.95
N ARG A 32 -8.48 9.82 5.06
CA ARG A 32 -8.05 8.85 4.03
C ARG A 32 -6.93 9.44 3.16
N LYS A 33 -5.84 8.70 3.00
CA LYS A 33 -4.71 9.05 2.12
C LYS A 33 -4.03 7.81 1.54
N ALA A 34 -3.45 7.96 0.34
CA ALA A 34 -2.52 6.98 -0.20
C ALA A 34 -1.16 7.11 0.49
N ILE A 35 -0.57 5.98 0.87
CA ILE A 35 0.78 5.87 1.43
C ILE A 35 1.77 5.44 0.35
N ILE A 36 1.38 4.46 -0.47
CA ILE A 36 2.14 3.97 -1.63
C ILE A 36 1.19 3.93 -2.82
N ASP A 37 1.58 4.54 -3.94
CA ASP A 37 0.79 4.62 -5.17
C ASP A 37 1.64 4.42 -6.45
N SER A 38 2.91 4.07 -6.28
CA SER A 38 3.87 3.89 -7.37
C SER A 38 4.70 2.63 -7.15
N MET A 39 5.14 2.00 -8.23
CA MET A 39 5.92 0.75 -8.19
C MET A 39 5.30 -0.29 -7.24
N ILE A 40 3.99 -0.46 -7.35
CA ILE A 40 3.18 -1.38 -6.56
C ILE A 40 2.14 -1.99 -7.50
N HIS A 41 1.80 -3.25 -7.32
CA HIS A 41 0.92 -3.97 -8.23
C HIS A 41 -0.01 -4.92 -7.49
N TRP A 42 0.50 -5.96 -6.82
CA TRP A 42 -0.33 -6.90 -6.05
C TRP A 42 0.09 -6.94 -4.58
N PRO A 43 -0.23 -5.90 -3.79
CA PRO A 43 0.03 -5.87 -2.35
C PRO A 43 -0.93 -6.80 -1.58
N ASN A 44 -0.51 -8.03 -1.36
CA ASN A 44 -1.38 -9.09 -0.84
C ASN A 44 -1.40 -9.18 0.69
N GLY A 45 -0.32 -8.74 1.35
CA GLY A 45 -0.15 -8.82 2.79
C GLY A 45 0.36 -7.52 3.36
N LEU A 46 -0.08 -7.19 4.58
CA LEU A 46 0.36 -6.03 5.35
C LEU A 46 0.73 -6.44 6.77
N ALA A 47 1.80 -5.86 7.29
CA ALA A 47 2.17 -5.92 8.70
C ALA A 47 2.58 -4.52 9.19
N ILE A 48 2.31 -4.21 10.45
CA ILE A 48 2.48 -2.88 11.02
C ILE A 48 3.28 -2.99 12.31
N ASP A 49 4.34 -2.19 12.42
CA ASP A 49 5.04 -1.90 13.65
C ASP A 49 4.68 -0.48 14.09
N TYR A 50 3.86 -0.39 15.14
CA TYR A 50 3.40 0.91 15.64
C TYR A 50 4.44 1.62 16.51
N ASP A 51 5.33 0.87 17.16
CA ASP A 51 6.32 1.44 18.08
C ASP A 51 7.42 2.16 17.29
N ASP A 52 7.92 1.51 16.22
CA ASP A 52 8.94 2.09 15.36
C ASP A 52 8.35 2.83 14.13
N GLY A 53 7.04 2.72 13.89
CA GLY A 53 6.36 3.44 12.83
C GLY A 53 6.66 2.90 11.42
N TRP A 54 6.75 1.58 11.29
CA TRP A 54 7.00 0.90 10.01
C TRP A 54 5.76 0.18 9.49
N LEU A 55 5.51 0.35 8.19
CA LEU A 55 4.56 -0.41 7.42
C LEU A 55 5.32 -1.37 6.51
N PHE A 56 4.97 -2.65 6.54
CA PHE A 56 5.55 -3.68 5.69
C PHE A 56 4.47 -4.26 4.77
N TRP A 57 4.85 -4.59 3.54
CA TRP A 57 3.95 -5.27 2.60
C TRP A 57 4.68 -6.29 1.73
N CYS A 58 3.91 -7.26 1.23
CA CYS A 58 4.37 -8.22 0.23
C CYS A 58 3.67 -7.92 -1.10
N ASP A 59 4.44 -7.66 -2.15
CA ASP A 59 3.93 -7.53 -3.51
C ASP A 59 4.15 -8.83 -4.29
N ALA A 60 3.06 -9.52 -4.62
CA ALA A 60 3.09 -10.83 -5.27
C ALA A 60 3.37 -10.77 -6.79
N PHE A 61 3.29 -9.60 -7.41
CA PHE A 61 3.63 -9.43 -8.83
C PHE A 61 5.08 -8.98 -9.00
N LEU A 62 5.56 -8.12 -8.10
CA LEU A 62 6.94 -7.59 -8.15
C LEU A 62 7.97 -8.49 -7.48
N ASP A 63 7.52 -9.59 -6.84
CA ASP A 63 8.33 -10.56 -6.09
C ASP A 63 9.19 -9.92 -4.99
N ARG A 64 8.59 -9.01 -4.20
CA ARG A 64 9.30 -8.24 -3.17
C ARG A 64 8.51 -8.13 -1.87
N ILE A 65 9.26 -8.07 -0.78
CA ILE A 65 8.79 -7.53 0.49
C ILE A 65 9.40 -6.14 0.59
N GLU A 66 8.59 -5.16 1.00
CA GLU A 66 9.04 -3.79 1.13
C GLU A 66 8.54 -3.20 2.44
N LYS A 67 9.14 -2.08 2.84
CA LYS A 67 8.72 -1.31 4.01
C LYS A 67 8.81 0.18 3.76
N SER A 68 8.06 0.96 4.53
CA SER A 68 8.12 2.42 4.57
C SER A 68 7.60 2.95 5.91
N ARG A 69 7.79 4.25 6.15
CA ARG A 69 7.11 4.98 7.23
C ARG A 69 5.62 5.17 6.91
N PHE A 70 4.80 5.51 7.90
CA PHE A 70 3.35 5.74 7.74
C PHE A 70 2.97 6.94 6.85
N ASP A 71 3.94 7.72 6.39
CA ASP A 71 3.77 8.78 5.39
C ASP A 71 4.28 8.38 3.99
N GLY A 72 4.77 7.14 3.83
CA GLY A 72 5.36 6.63 2.59
C GLY A 72 6.85 6.92 2.46
N GLY A 73 7.44 7.68 3.38
CA GLY A 73 8.86 8.00 3.39
C GLY A 73 9.75 6.80 3.73
N ASP A 74 11.04 6.92 3.43
CA ASP A 74 12.06 5.90 3.74
C ASP A 74 11.69 4.50 3.22
N ARG A 75 11.16 4.46 1.99
CA ARG A 75 10.78 3.21 1.32
C ARG A 75 12.03 2.38 1.01
N GLN A 76 11.99 1.11 1.42
CA GLN A 76 13.09 0.15 1.25
C GLN A 76 12.55 -1.20 0.76
N VAL A 77 13.34 -1.88 -0.07
CA VAL A 77 13.16 -3.28 -0.51
C VAL A 77 14.06 -4.16 0.34
#